data_AF-A0A7C1L2M4-F1
#
_entry.id   AF-A0A7C1L2M4-F1
#
_cell.length_a   1.000
_cell.length_b   1.000
_cell.length_c   1.000
_cell.angle_alpha   90.00
_cell.angle_beta   90.00
_cell.angle_gamma   90.00
#
_symmetry.space_group_name_H-M   'P 1'
#
loop_
_entity.id
_entity.type
_entity.pdbx_description
1 polymer ?
#
loop_
_entity_poly.entity_id
_entity_poly.type
_entity_poly.pdbx_seq_one_letter_code
_entity_poly.pdbx_strand_id
1 'polypeptide(L)'
;MKKHCDVYIQSSKNFYCQPRFLIGGFVNTLYTYNQDDDLAINDKTLFEKFVDHAEKFPNYVIGWNGRIFSKDINWDKAYQSPGKGWIDSMLGIGSIDMINVGVSFYRTALVNQIPINPFQSDTVKISEEEYKYADDIWISYWLTLKRTMPFQLLDHYDWLNEYEEREAALSKQPHHMDIRNKICKDLFYGKYSK
;
A
#
# COMPACT_ATOMS: atom_id res chain seq x y z
N MET A 1 2.01 -11.53 28.58
CA MET A 1 2.74 -12.50 27.72
C MET A 1 3.70 -11.73 26.84
N LYS A 2 4.92 -12.21 26.63
CA LYS A 2 5.81 -11.66 25.59
C LYS A 2 5.25 -12.08 24.22
N LYS A 3 4.95 -11.12 23.35
CA LYS A 3 4.60 -11.41 21.95
C LYS A 3 5.90 -11.77 21.22
N HIS A 4 5.98 -12.97 20.66
CA HIS A 4 7.08 -13.38 19.78
C HIS A 4 6.63 -13.13 18.34
N CYS A 5 7.49 -12.49 17.56
CA CYS A 5 7.26 -12.12 16.18
C CYS A 5 8.39 -12.76 15.36
N ASP A 6 8.10 -13.91 14.74
CA ASP A 6 8.93 -14.43 13.67
C ASP A 6 8.20 -14.17 12.36
N VAL A 7 8.95 -13.69 11.36
CA VAL A 7 8.45 -13.27 10.05
C VAL A 7 8.86 -14.33 9.04
N TYR A 8 7.91 -14.94 8.33
CA TYR A 8 8.19 -15.94 7.28
C TYR A 8 7.50 -15.60 5.96
N ILE A 9 8.18 -15.84 4.85
CA ILE A 9 7.66 -15.58 3.49
C ILE A 9 6.50 -16.54 3.19
N GLN A 10 5.26 -16.04 3.14
CA GLN A 10 4.07 -16.88 3.25
C GLN A 10 3.46 -17.37 1.92
N SER A 11 3.74 -16.82 0.74
CA SER A 11 3.29 -17.46 -0.52
C SER A 11 3.85 -16.75 -1.75
N SER A 12 4.45 -17.52 -2.66
CA SER A 12 4.87 -17.03 -3.99
C SER A 12 3.73 -16.89 -5.00
N LYS A 13 2.53 -17.36 -4.66
CA LYS A 13 1.45 -17.54 -5.63
C LYS A 13 0.48 -16.37 -5.74
N ASN A 14 0.52 -15.42 -4.80
CA ASN A 14 -0.52 -14.41 -4.66
C ASN A 14 -0.16 -13.04 -5.28
N PHE A 15 1.10 -12.81 -5.62
CA PHE A 15 1.57 -11.53 -6.16
C PHE A 15 2.39 -11.77 -7.42
N TYR A 16 1.99 -11.13 -8.52
CA TYR A 16 2.70 -11.20 -9.80
C TYR A 16 4.14 -10.65 -9.67
N CYS A 17 4.33 -9.58 -8.90
CA CYS A 17 5.62 -8.97 -8.61
C CYS A 17 6.19 -9.46 -7.26
N GLN A 18 6.16 -10.76 -6.99
CA GLN A 18 6.64 -11.35 -5.73
C GLN A 18 8.05 -10.90 -5.27
N PRO A 19 9.05 -10.68 -6.15
CA PRO A 19 10.34 -10.15 -5.71
C PRO A 19 10.14 -8.87 -4.91
N ARG A 20 9.29 -7.96 -5.38
CA ARG A 20 8.95 -6.71 -4.70
C ARG A 20 8.07 -6.85 -3.48
N PHE A 21 7.54 -8.03 -3.16
CA PHE A 21 6.65 -8.20 -2.02
C PHE A 21 7.11 -9.37 -1.16
N LEU A 22 7.88 -9.03 -0.13
CA LEU A 22 8.19 -9.94 0.95
C LEU A 22 7.02 -9.98 1.93
N ILE A 23 6.28 -11.07 1.85
CA ILE A 23 5.06 -11.28 2.64
C ILE A 23 5.38 -12.12 3.85
N GLY A 24 5.59 -11.47 4.98
CA GLY A 24 5.85 -12.07 6.27
C GLY A 24 4.58 -12.46 7.04
N GLY A 25 4.34 -13.73 7.34
CA GLY A 25 3.37 -14.10 8.37
C GLY A 25 3.96 -13.94 9.77
N PHE A 26 3.24 -13.34 10.73
CA PHE A 26 3.66 -13.34 12.14
C PHE A 26 3.21 -14.62 12.82
N VAL A 27 4.15 -15.28 13.50
CA VAL A 27 3.84 -16.45 14.33
C VAL A 27 2.75 -16.16 15.35
N ASN A 28 1.78 -17.06 15.44
CA ASN A 28 0.65 -17.00 16.37
C ASN A 28 -0.24 -15.76 16.22
N THR A 29 -0.27 -15.12 15.05
CA THR A 29 -1.25 -14.09 14.73
C THR A 29 -2.04 -14.44 13.47
N LEU A 30 -3.13 -13.71 13.23
CA LEU A 30 -3.93 -13.81 11.99
C LEU A 30 -3.49 -12.76 10.95
N TYR A 31 -2.33 -12.14 11.13
CA TYR A 31 -1.87 -11.00 10.35
C TYR A 31 -0.65 -11.34 9.51
N THR A 32 -0.60 -10.67 8.38
CA THR A 32 0.47 -10.72 7.41
C THR A 32 1.03 -9.31 7.27
N TYR A 33 2.36 -9.24 7.20
CA TYR A 33 3.13 -8.06 6.86
C TYR A 33 3.59 -8.14 5.42
N ASN A 34 3.52 -7.03 4.72
CA ASN A 34 4.07 -6.87 3.39
C ASN A 34 5.18 -5.82 3.42
N GLN A 35 6.31 -6.16 2.81
CA GLN A 35 7.48 -5.32 2.70
C GLN A 35 8.00 -5.32 1.26
N ASP A 36 8.40 -4.16 0.75
CA ASP A 36 9.18 -4.12 -0.50
C ASP A 36 10.55 -4.80 -0.30
N ASP A 37 11.09 -5.49 -1.31
CA ASP A 37 12.38 -6.20 -1.18
C ASP A 37 13.60 -5.30 -1.05
N ASP A 38 13.48 -4.06 -1.52
CA ASP A 38 14.50 -3.04 -1.39
C ASP A 38 14.44 -2.28 -0.06
N LEU A 39 13.38 -2.51 0.72
CA LEU A 39 13.25 -2.10 2.11
C LEU A 39 13.59 -3.29 2.98
N ALA A 40 14.43 -3.11 4.00
CA ALA A 40 14.76 -4.16 4.95
C ALA A 40 14.42 -3.66 6.36
N ILE A 41 13.17 -3.86 6.79
CA ILE A 41 12.75 -3.45 8.14
C ILE A 41 13.03 -4.60 9.10
N ASN A 42 13.99 -4.37 9.99
CA ASN A 42 14.39 -5.31 11.05
C ASN A 42 14.27 -4.64 12.44
N ASP A 43 13.09 -4.09 12.72
CA ASP A 43 12.79 -3.44 14.01
C ASP A 43 11.65 -4.18 14.72
N LYS A 44 12.02 -4.93 15.76
CA LYS A 44 11.07 -5.67 16.58
C LYS A 44 10.01 -4.77 17.24
N THR A 45 10.39 -3.57 17.68
CA THR A 45 9.48 -2.63 18.35
C THR A 45 8.40 -2.16 17.38
N LEU A 46 8.79 -1.91 16.13
CA LEU A 46 7.87 -1.55 15.06
C LEU A 46 6.87 -2.68 14.78
N PHE A 47 7.36 -3.92 14.68
CA PHE A 47 6.50 -5.09 14.50
C PHE A 47 5.49 -5.28 15.64
N GLU A 48 5.92 -5.12 16.90
CA GLU A 48 5.02 -5.17 18.06
C GLU A 48 3.94 -4.10 17.98
N LYS A 49 4.29 -2.86 17.60
CA LYS A 49 3.33 -1.76 17.41
C LYS A 49 2.32 -2.02 16.30
N PHE A 50 2.75 -2.62 15.19
CA PHE A 50 1.86 -2.99 14.12
C PHE A 50 0.88 -4.08 14.55
N VAL A 51 1.34 -5.11 15.26
CA VAL A 51 0.46 -6.17 15.80
C VAL A 51 -0.56 -5.56 16.76
N ASP A 52 -0.14 -4.67 17.67
CA ASP A 52 -1.03 -3.98 18.60
C ASP A 52 -2.06 -3.11 17.87
N HIS A 53 -1.69 -2.44 16.78
CA HIS A 53 -2.63 -1.68 15.95
C HIS A 53 -3.59 -2.59 15.19
N ALA A 54 -3.10 -3.66 14.58
CA ALA A 54 -3.91 -4.60 13.83
C ALA A 54 -4.94 -5.30 14.74
N GLU A 55 -4.59 -5.60 16.00
CA GLU A 55 -5.54 -6.11 17.01
C GLU A 55 -6.64 -5.10 17.36
N LYS A 56 -6.32 -3.81 17.45
CA LYS A 56 -7.30 -2.73 17.70
C LYS A 56 -8.19 -2.44 16.49
N PHE A 57 -7.63 -2.58 15.30
CA PHE A 57 -8.28 -2.29 14.02
C PHE A 57 -8.31 -3.53 13.12
N PRO A 58 -8.97 -4.63 13.54
CA PRO A 58 -8.86 -5.93 12.89
C PRO A 58 -9.42 -5.98 11.46
N ASN A 59 -10.22 -4.97 11.09
CA ASN A 59 -10.83 -4.83 9.77
C ASN A 59 -10.17 -3.72 8.94
N TYR A 60 -9.03 -3.20 9.37
CA TYR A 60 -8.28 -2.17 8.65
C TYR A 60 -7.06 -2.79 8.02
N VAL A 61 -6.61 -2.19 6.92
CA VAL A 61 -5.25 -2.35 6.45
C VAL A 61 -4.42 -1.26 7.12
N ILE A 62 -3.46 -1.68 7.93
CA ILE A 62 -2.55 -0.78 8.62
C ILE A 62 -1.34 -0.58 7.72
N GLY A 63 -0.83 0.63 7.64
CA GLY A 63 0.44 0.86 6.96
C GLY A 63 1.01 2.17 7.40
N TRP A 64 2.00 2.63 6.67
CA TRP A 64 2.82 3.71 7.16
C TRP A 64 2.61 5.01 6.39
N ASN A 65 2.55 4.94 5.06
CA ASN A 65 2.30 6.10 4.21
C ASN A 65 0.90 6.02 3.61
N GLY A 66 0.03 6.95 4.00
CA GLY A 66 -1.32 7.09 3.48
C GLY A 66 -1.46 8.29 2.55
N ARG A 67 -2.24 8.10 1.50
CA ARG A 67 -2.48 9.06 0.43
C ARG A 67 -3.95 9.44 0.43
N ILE A 68 -4.24 10.73 0.38
CA ILE A 68 -5.60 11.26 0.21
C ILE A 68 -5.66 12.05 -1.08
N PHE A 69 -6.66 11.77 -1.91
CA PHE A 69 -6.91 12.56 -3.12
C PHE A 69 -7.78 13.78 -2.78
N SER A 70 -7.33 14.96 -3.21
CA SER A 70 -8.15 16.18 -3.08
C SER A 70 -9.26 16.20 -4.13
N LYS A 71 -10.34 16.96 -3.88
CA LYS A 71 -11.40 17.15 -4.89
C LYS A 71 -10.90 17.89 -6.12
N ASP A 72 -9.96 18.81 -5.94
CA ASP A 72 -9.38 19.65 -7.00
C ASP A 72 -8.10 19.04 -7.60
N ILE A 73 -7.94 17.73 -7.48
CA ILE A 73 -6.75 17.01 -7.93
C ILE A 73 -6.54 17.20 -9.44
N ASN A 74 -5.30 17.54 -9.81
CA ASN A 74 -4.87 17.42 -11.20
C ASN A 74 -4.56 15.95 -11.48
N TRP A 75 -5.47 15.27 -12.16
CA TRP A 75 -5.35 13.84 -12.45
C TRP A 75 -4.14 13.47 -13.31
N ASP A 76 -3.62 14.40 -14.11
CA ASP A 76 -2.40 14.17 -14.90
C ASP A 76 -1.12 14.23 -14.02
N LYS A 77 -1.28 14.61 -12.74
CA LYS A 77 -0.23 14.64 -11.71
C LYS A 77 -0.71 13.98 -10.41
N ALA A 78 -1.68 13.07 -10.50
CA ALA A 78 -2.34 12.47 -9.34
C ALA A 78 -1.38 11.77 -8.36
N TYR A 79 -0.28 11.22 -8.87
CA TYR A 79 0.75 10.53 -8.11
C TYR A 79 2.01 11.41 -7.91
N GLN A 80 1.85 12.72 -7.67
CA GLN A 80 2.96 13.62 -7.34
C GLN A 80 2.72 14.31 -5.97
N SER A 81 3.63 14.07 -5.01
CA SER A 81 3.63 14.65 -3.64
C SER A 81 4.39 15.99 -3.59
N PRO A 82 4.13 16.89 -2.62
CA PRO A 82 2.82 17.38 -2.21
C PRO A 82 2.42 18.64 -3.03
N GLY A 83 1.11 18.89 -3.18
CA GLY A 83 0.58 20.14 -3.75
C GLY A 83 0.23 20.12 -5.25
N LYS A 84 0.30 18.96 -5.90
CA LYS A 84 -0.12 18.79 -7.32
C LYS A 84 -1.11 17.65 -7.55
N GLY A 85 -1.06 16.59 -6.75
CA GLY A 85 -1.94 15.42 -6.88
C GLY A 85 -2.63 15.01 -5.58
N TRP A 86 -1.83 14.50 -4.65
CA TRP A 86 -2.29 13.87 -3.41
C TRP A 86 -1.69 14.57 -2.19
N ILE A 87 -2.35 14.40 -1.06
CA ILE A 87 -1.92 14.90 0.25
C ILE A 87 -1.41 13.70 1.04
N ASP A 88 -0.18 13.78 1.52
CA ASP A 88 0.38 12.83 2.48
C ASP A 88 -0.42 12.96 3.79
N SER A 89 -1.13 11.90 4.17
CA SER A 89 -1.89 11.86 5.40
C SER A 89 -0.92 11.54 6.54
N MET A 90 -0.37 12.54 7.22
CA MET A 90 0.54 12.28 8.35
C MET A 90 -0.15 12.17 9.72
N LEU A 91 -1.50 12.26 9.78
CA LEU A 91 -2.23 12.47 11.04
C LEU A 91 -3.33 11.43 11.33
N GLY A 92 -3.29 10.26 10.69
CA GLY A 92 -3.98 9.06 11.18
C GLY A 92 -5.53 9.09 11.31
N ILE A 93 -6.21 10.16 10.88
CA ILE A 93 -7.66 10.32 11.02
C ILE A 93 -8.23 10.94 9.73
N GLY A 94 -8.84 10.11 8.88
CA GLY A 94 -9.46 10.51 7.61
C GLY A 94 -9.70 9.32 6.68
N SER A 95 -10.49 9.52 5.61
CA SER A 95 -10.65 8.53 4.54
C SER A 95 -9.39 8.50 3.69
N ILE A 96 -8.38 7.75 4.11
CA ILE A 96 -7.20 7.45 3.30
C ILE A 96 -7.67 6.66 2.08
N ASP A 97 -7.23 7.09 0.91
CA ASP A 97 -7.65 6.53 -0.36
C ASP A 97 -6.69 5.46 -0.86
N MET A 98 -5.42 5.62 -0.52
CA MET A 98 -4.38 4.64 -0.83
C MET A 98 -3.37 4.56 0.29
N ILE A 99 -2.74 3.40 0.44
CA ILE A 99 -1.60 3.22 1.30
C ILE A 99 -0.44 2.70 0.47
N ASN A 100 0.80 3.04 0.85
CA ASN A 100 1.91 2.31 0.27
C ASN A 100 1.89 0.87 0.83
N VAL A 101 1.57 -0.08 -0.03
CA VAL A 101 1.40 -1.48 0.34
C VAL A 101 2.76 -2.13 0.62
N GLY A 102 3.85 -1.53 0.15
CA GLY A 102 5.23 -1.94 0.41
C GLY A 102 5.70 -1.83 1.86
N VAL A 103 4.90 -1.21 2.75
CA VAL A 103 5.03 -1.37 4.21
C VAL A 103 3.63 -1.39 4.82
N SER A 104 2.99 -2.55 4.83
CA SER A 104 1.60 -2.69 5.28
C SER A 104 1.31 -4.00 6.01
N PHE A 105 0.25 -3.98 6.83
CA PHE A 105 -0.22 -5.06 7.68
C PHE A 105 -1.71 -5.24 7.53
N TYR A 106 -2.14 -6.48 7.36
CA TYR A 106 -3.55 -6.81 7.24
C TYR A 106 -3.77 -8.28 7.55
N ARG A 107 -5.04 -8.67 7.77
CA ARG A 107 -5.37 -10.07 8.06
C ARG A 107 -4.95 -10.98 6.90
N THR A 108 -4.32 -12.11 7.22
CA THR A 108 -3.91 -13.12 6.23
C THR A 108 -5.08 -13.59 5.36
N ALA A 109 -6.29 -13.67 5.94
CA ALA A 109 -7.50 -14.02 5.21
C ALA A 109 -7.85 -13.05 4.06
N LEU A 110 -7.34 -11.81 4.09
CA LEU A 110 -7.51 -10.82 3.03
C LEU A 110 -6.52 -11.03 1.89
N VAL A 111 -5.31 -11.50 2.17
CA VAL A 111 -4.25 -11.77 1.16
C VAL A 111 -4.80 -12.66 0.05
N ASN A 112 -5.51 -13.73 0.42
CA ASN A 112 -6.07 -14.70 -0.53
C ASN A 112 -7.29 -14.18 -1.30
N GLN A 113 -7.80 -12.99 -0.95
CA GLN A 113 -8.93 -12.38 -1.64
C GLN A 113 -8.50 -11.37 -2.70
N ILE A 114 -7.29 -10.82 -2.60
CA ILE A 114 -6.74 -9.86 -3.57
C ILE A 114 -6.51 -10.62 -4.89
N PRO A 115 -7.14 -10.20 -6.01
CA PRO A 115 -7.04 -10.90 -7.28
C PRO A 115 -5.60 -10.86 -7.79
N ILE A 116 -5.12 -12.07 -8.05
CA ILE A 116 -3.73 -12.48 -8.29
C ILE A 116 -3.18 -11.98 -9.64
N ASN A 117 -4.07 -11.56 -10.55
CA ASN A 117 -3.70 -11.21 -11.91
C ASN A 117 -4.57 -10.03 -12.44
N PRO A 118 -4.11 -8.77 -12.31
CA PRO A 118 -4.86 -7.59 -12.75
C PRO A 118 -5.25 -7.66 -14.23
N PHE A 119 -4.45 -8.36 -15.05
CA PHE A 119 -4.62 -8.44 -16.50
C PHE A 119 -5.83 -9.30 -16.90
N GLN A 120 -6.36 -10.06 -15.95
CA GLN A 120 -7.53 -10.92 -16.11
C GLN A 120 -8.80 -10.29 -15.49
N SER A 121 -8.73 -9.06 -14.98
CA SER A 121 -9.90 -8.36 -14.46
C SER A 121 -10.77 -7.82 -15.60
N ASP A 122 -12.02 -8.24 -15.63
CA ASP A 122 -13.02 -7.72 -16.57
C ASP A 122 -13.45 -6.28 -16.26
N THR A 123 -13.17 -5.81 -15.03
CA THR A 123 -13.65 -4.50 -14.55
C THR A 123 -12.64 -3.38 -14.72
N VAL A 124 -11.35 -3.70 -14.68
CA VAL A 124 -10.28 -2.75 -14.94
C VAL A 124 -9.15 -3.51 -15.62
N LYS A 125 -8.80 -3.08 -16.83
CA LYS A 125 -7.69 -3.64 -17.58
C LYS A 125 -6.44 -2.84 -17.28
N ILE A 126 -5.49 -3.48 -16.63
CA ILE A 126 -4.11 -3.00 -16.47
C ILE A 126 -3.23 -3.90 -17.35
N SER A 127 -2.10 -3.41 -17.82
CA SER A 127 -1.06 -4.21 -18.51
C SER A 127 0.05 -4.63 -17.55
N GLU A 128 0.85 -5.62 -17.92
CA GLU A 128 1.98 -6.10 -17.11
C GLU A 128 2.95 -4.99 -16.71
N GLU A 129 3.27 -4.12 -17.67
CA GLU A 129 4.13 -2.97 -17.45
C GLU A 129 3.51 -2.00 -16.45
N GLU A 130 2.24 -1.65 -16.64
CA GLU A 130 1.51 -0.77 -15.74
C GLU A 130 1.46 -1.29 -14.31
N TYR A 131 1.18 -2.58 -14.12
CA TYR A 131 1.17 -3.19 -12.79
C TYR A 131 2.56 -3.24 -12.16
N LYS A 132 3.61 -3.50 -12.95
CA LYS A 132 4.99 -3.43 -12.48
C LYS A 132 5.36 -2.04 -11.94
N TYR A 133 4.65 -0.97 -12.28
CA TYR A 133 4.97 0.38 -11.81
C TYR A 133 3.94 0.95 -10.84
N ALA A 134 2.85 0.24 -10.56
CA ALA A 134 1.71 0.77 -9.79
C ALA A 134 0.92 -0.33 -9.07
N ASP A 135 1.62 -1.38 -8.64
CA ASP A 135 1.09 -2.50 -7.87
C ASP A 135 0.43 -2.05 -6.56
N ASP A 136 1.08 -1.18 -5.78
CA ASP A 136 0.51 -0.57 -4.57
C ASP A 136 -0.76 0.25 -4.84
N ILE A 137 -0.84 0.94 -5.99
CA ILE A 137 -2.03 1.68 -6.45
C ILE A 137 -3.18 0.73 -6.75
N TRP A 138 -2.90 -0.33 -7.50
CA TRP A 138 -3.89 -1.37 -7.82
C TRP A 138 -4.42 -2.06 -6.57
N ILE A 139 -3.52 -2.49 -5.69
CA ILE A 139 -3.89 -3.18 -4.46
C ILE A 139 -4.72 -2.24 -3.57
N SER A 140 -4.32 -0.98 -3.44
CA SER A 140 -5.07 0.03 -2.70
C SER A 140 -6.48 0.25 -3.26
N TYR A 141 -6.62 0.37 -4.58
CA TYR A 141 -7.92 0.47 -5.26
C TYR A 141 -8.80 -0.73 -4.95
N TRP A 142 -8.23 -1.93 -5.04
CA TRP A 142 -9.00 -3.15 -4.81
C TRP A 142 -9.46 -3.27 -3.35
N LEU A 143 -8.58 -2.97 -2.40
CA LEU A 143 -8.91 -3.00 -0.97
C LEU A 143 -9.98 -1.95 -0.62
N THR A 144 -9.82 -0.70 -1.08
CA THR A 144 -10.73 0.39 -0.72
C THR A 144 -12.06 0.34 -1.46
N LEU A 145 -12.03 0.21 -2.79
CA LEU A 145 -13.22 0.43 -3.61
C LEU A 145 -13.96 -0.86 -3.95
N LYS A 146 -13.29 -2.01 -3.95
CA LYS A 146 -13.97 -3.31 -4.16
C LYS A 146 -14.34 -4.00 -2.85
N ARG A 147 -13.55 -3.82 -1.79
CA ARG A 147 -13.80 -4.49 -0.50
C ARG A 147 -14.21 -3.55 0.63
N THR A 148 -14.28 -2.25 0.40
CA THR A 148 -14.66 -1.25 1.42
C THR A 148 -13.81 -1.36 2.69
N MET A 149 -12.53 -1.74 2.53
CA MET A 149 -11.60 -1.88 3.63
C MET A 149 -11.05 -0.51 4.01
N PRO A 150 -11.22 -0.05 5.25
CA PRO A 150 -10.63 1.19 5.69
C PRO A 150 -9.11 1.04 5.92
N PHE A 151 -8.38 2.14 5.78
CA PHE A 151 -6.96 2.21 6.06
C PHE A 151 -6.70 2.93 7.39
N GLN A 152 -5.64 2.52 8.08
CA GLN A 152 -5.15 3.18 9.28
C GLN A 152 -3.64 3.37 9.14
N LEU A 153 -3.14 4.52 9.60
CA LEU A 153 -1.70 4.76 9.63
C LEU A 153 -1.12 4.46 10.99
N LEU A 154 0.08 3.91 10.97
CA LEU A 154 0.91 3.78 12.15
C LEU A 154 1.63 5.11 12.41
N ASP A 155 1.39 5.70 13.57
CA ASP A 155 2.10 6.92 13.99
C ASP A 155 3.58 6.58 14.29
N HIS A 156 4.48 6.81 13.34
CA HIS A 156 5.92 6.84 13.59
C HIS A 156 6.71 7.60 12.53
N TYR A 157 7.42 8.65 12.96
CA TYR A 157 8.14 9.57 12.08
C TYR A 157 9.61 9.20 11.84
N ASP A 158 10.28 8.54 12.78
CA ASP A 158 11.76 8.46 12.76
C ASP A 158 12.35 7.66 11.59
N TRP A 159 11.59 6.72 11.01
CA TRP A 159 12.04 5.91 9.87
C TRP A 159 11.78 6.58 8.51
N LEU A 160 11.00 7.67 8.44
CA LEU A 160 10.53 8.24 7.15
C LEU A 160 11.69 8.75 6.29
N ASN A 161 12.75 9.24 6.92
CA ASN A 161 13.84 9.92 6.21
C ASN A 161 14.56 9.00 5.20
N GLU A 162 14.83 7.73 5.56
CA GLU A 162 15.51 6.80 4.64
C GLU A 162 14.61 6.32 3.50
N TYR A 163 13.30 6.24 3.76
CA TYR A 163 12.30 5.86 2.77
C TYR A 163 12.06 6.97 1.74
N GLU A 164 11.91 8.22 2.21
CA GLU A 164 11.67 9.40 1.38
C GLU A 164 12.82 9.68 0.41
N GLU A 165 14.08 9.48 0.82
CA GLU A 165 15.24 9.66 -0.05
C GLU A 165 15.25 8.71 -1.27
N ARG A 166 14.67 7.51 -1.13
CA ARG A 166 14.61 6.51 -2.20
C ARG A 166 13.40 6.68 -3.13
N GLU A 167 12.23 7.01 -2.58
CA GLU A 167 11.08 7.46 -3.38
C GLU A 167 11.48 8.70 -4.22
N ALA A 168 12.29 9.61 -3.66
CA ALA A 168 12.86 10.73 -4.38
C ALA A 168 13.81 10.32 -5.54
N ALA A 169 14.38 9.11 -5.52
CA ALA A 169 15.20 8.58 -6.61
C ALA A 169 14.35 7.93 -7.72
N LEU A 170 13.32 7.15 -7.35
CA LEU A 170 12.41 6.51 -8.31
C LEU A 170 11.49 7.51 -9.02
N SER A 171 11.09 8.59 -8.34
CA SER A 171 10.31 9.70 -8.92
C SER A 171 11.07 10.52 -9.97
N LYS A 172 12.38 10.33 -10.10
CA LYS A 172 13.20 10.94 -11.16
C LYS A 172 13.11 10.19 -12.49
N GLN A 173 12.42 9.05 -12.56
CA GLN A 173 12.17 8.32 -13.81
C GLN A 173 10.83 8.78 -14.40
N PRO A 174 10.79 9.59 -15.48
CA PRO A 174 9.55 10.19 -15.98
C PRO A 174 8.49 9.15 -16.36
N HIS A 175 8.91 8.06 -17.01
CA HIS A 175 8.06 6.93 -17.39
C HIS A 175 7.33 6.31 -16.19
N HIS A 176 8.02 6.19 -15.05
CA HIS A 176 7.43 5.63 -13.82
C HIS A 176 6.29 6.50 -13.31
N MET A 177 6.48 7.82 -13.29
CA MET A 177 5.46 8.76 -12.81
C MET A 177 4.28 8.88 -13.78
N ASP A 178 4.52 8.85 -15.08
CA ASP A 178 3.46 8.91 -16.10
C ASP A 178 2.51 7.72 -15.98
N ILE A 179 3.06 6.52 -15.81
CA ILE A 179 2.27 5.30 -15.59
C ILE A 179 1.43 5.42 -14.31
N ARG A 180 2.03 5.85 -13.20
CA ARG A 180 1.32 5.97 -11.92
C ARG A 180 0.21 7.02 -11.96
N ASN A 181 0.45 8.17 -12.59
CA ASN A 181 -0.56 9.20 -12.83
C ASN A 181 -1.74 8.65 -13.64
N LYS A 182 -1.44 7.97 -14.76
CA LYS A 182 -2.46 7.34 -15.61
C LYS A 182 -3.33 6.37 -14.79
N ILE A 183 -2.71 5.49 -14.02
CA ILE A 183 -3.43 4.45 -13.26
C ILE A 183 -4.25 5.05 -12.11
N CYS A 184 -3.72 6.04 -11.40
CA CYS A 184 -4.52 6.79 -10.40
C CYS A 184 -5.79 7.37 -11.03
N LYS A 185 -5.66 8.00 -12.21
CA LYS A 185 -6.80 8.55 -12.96
C LYS A 185 -7.78 7.46 -13.36
N ASP A 186 -7.31 6.40 -14.02
CA ASP A 186 -8.15 5.31 -14.50
C ASP A 186 -8.94 4.63 -13.36
N LEU A 187 -8.33 4.51 -12.18
CA LEU A 187 -8.91 3.81 -11.03
C LEU A 187 -9.79 4.68 -10.14
N PHE A 188 -9.38 5.91 -9.85
CA PHE A 188 -10.00 6.73 -8.80
C PHE A 188 -10.82 7.90 -9.35
N TYR A 189 -10.63 8.34 -10.61
CA TYR A 189 -11.31 9.52 -11.17
C TYR A 189 -12.84 9.48 -10.99
N GLY A 190 -13.47 8.34 -11.28
CA GLY A 190 -14.92 8.17 -11.21
C GLY A 190 -15.52 8.35 -9.80
N LYS A 191 -14.70 8.22 -8.74
CA LYS A 191 -15.12 8.45 -7.35
C LYS A 191 -15.21 9.94 -6.99
N TYR A 192 -14.39 10.79 -7.61
CA TYR A 192 -14.26 12.22 -7.24
C TYR A 192 -14.81 13.19 -8.29
N SER A 193 -15.16 12.71 -9.48
CA SER A 193 -15.70 13.53 -10.58
C SER A 193 -17.22 13.64 -10.60
N LYS A 194 -17.90 13.16 -9.54
CA LYS A 194 -19.35 13.24 -9.34
C LYS A 194 -19.66 14.16 -8.17
#